data_AF-A0A8B6F2N8-F1
#
_entry.id   AF-A0A8B6F2N8-F1
#
_cell.length_a   1.000
_cell.length_b   1.000
_cell.length_c   1.000
_cell.angle_alpha   90.00
_cell.angle_beta   90.00
_cell.angle_gamma   90.00
#
_symmetry.space_group_name_H-M   'P 1'
#
loop_
_entity.id
_entity.type
_entity.pdbx_description
1 polymer ?
#
loop_
_entity_poly.entity_id
_entity_poly.type
_entity_poly.pdbx_seq_one_letter_code
_entity_poly.pdbx_strand_id
1 'polypeptide(L)'
;MEYSKLVVIIIFISLFVILFSLTRLRTIENNVERTKPITEKRTFKSISYYSTYLEDIHKTRLVCGQLCNTSRKGNPGIFFDKITAIINCEALFQNEYVDSSHGLEHAPRKIPSTLLNDYTMNGLIKVHAAYFNQPYLGSTARIPNWTKSLLKEYVARAKEGKLFGTYGISETNALRDGLKHAPGVIGGRVLVIGSEKPWVEACLLEIGAKSIVTLEYGRIKSEHDQITTMVPSEYRRMFLDKTLGLFDAVVSFSSIEHSGLGRYGDSLNPWGDLIVVARAWCVTKTNGSLLLGVLYDLNGDYITFNAHRCYGKKRYPYLTTNWNQHYLGKGLQRVHVFTK
;
A
#
# COMPACT_ATOMS: atom_id res chain seq x y z
N MET A 1 37.46 3.72 -39.61
CA MET A 1 37.61 2.26 -39.38
C MET A 1 36.98 1.92 -38.03
N GLU A 2 35.65 2.06 -37.91
CA GLU A 2 34.93 1.80 -36.64
C GLU A 2 33.44 1.44 -36.84
N TYR A 3 33.02 1.15 -38.08
CA TYR A 3 31.64 0.76 -38.40
C TYR A 3 31.46 -0.74 -38.66
N SER A 4 32.55 -1.52 -38.83
CA SER A 4 32.46 -2.96 -39.12
C SER A 4 32.34 -3.86 -37.89
N LYS A 5 32.63 -3.37 -36.67
CA LYS A 5 32.52 -4.19 -35.44
C LYS A 5 31.10 -4.21 -34.85
N LEU A 6 30.28 -3.19 -35.14
CA LEU A 6 28.92 -3.09 -34.60
C LEU A 6 27.91 -3.96 -35.38
N VAL A 7 28.11 -4.13 -36.69
CA VAL A 7 27.23 -4.95 -37.55
C VAL A 7 27.39 -6.46 -37.28
N VAL A 8 28.60 -6.91 -36.94
CA VAL A 8 28.87 -8.33 -36.64
C VAL A 8 28.23 -8.78 -35.31
N ILE A 9 28.14 -7.89 -34.32
CA ILE A 9 27.53 -8.21 -33.01
C ILE A 9 26.00 -8.31 -33.11
N ILE A 10 25.36 -7.47 -33.93
CA ILE A 10 23.90 -7.48 -34.12
C ILE A 10 23.43 -8.74 -34.89
N ILE A 11 24.25 -9.24 -35.83
CA ILE A 11 23.95 -10.47 -36.57
C ILE A 11 24.07 -11.71 -35.68
N PHE A 12 25.04 -11.76 -34.75
CA PHE A 12 25.20 -12.88 -33.82
C PHE A 12 24.09 -12.98 -32.75
N ILE A 13 23.57 -11.85 -32.27
CA ILE A 13 22.46 -11.85 -31.29
C ILE A 13 21.14 -12.26 -31.96
N SER A 14 20.94 -11.90 -33.23
CA SER A 14 19.72 -12.23 -33.98
C SER A 14 19.64 -13.72 -34.35
N LEU A 15 20.76 -14.39 -34.65
CA LEU A 15 20.77 -15.84 -34.92
C LEU A 15 20.51 -16.69 -33.67
N PHE A 16 20.91 -16.23 -32.47
CA PHE A 16 20.73 -16.99 -31.23
C PHE A 16 19.26 -17.02 -30.77
N VAL A 17 18.49 -15.96 -31.05
CA VAL A 17 17.05 -15.88 -30.74
C VAL A 17 16.20 -16.75 -31.68
N ILE A 18 16.63 -16.91 -32.93
CA ILE A 18 15.92 -17.75 -33.92
C ILE A 18 16.18 -19.24 -33.66
N LEU A 19 17.39 -19.64 -33.26
CA LEU A 19 17.68 -21.05 -32.93
C LEU A 19 16.98 -21.53 -31.65
N PHE A 20 16.80 -20.66 -30.64
CA PHE A 20 16.08 -21.01 -29.41
C PHE A 20 14.55 -21.07 -29.58
N SER A 21 14.02 -20.42 -30.61
CA SER A 21 12.59 -20.45 -30.93
C SER A 21 12.18 -21.72 -31.69
N LEU A 22 13.08 -22.28 -32.51
CA LEU A 22 12.82 -23.50 -33.29
C LEU A 22 12.94 -24.80 -32.48
N THR A 23 13.76 -24.85 -31.43
CA THR A 23 13.84 -26.01 -30.53
C THR A 23 12.64 -26.10 -29.58
N ARG A 24 12.00 -24.98 -29.24
CA ARG A 24 10.81 -24.95 -28.37
C ARG A 24 9.50 -25.28 -29.10
N LEU A 25 9.45 -25.11 -30.42
CA LEU A 25 8.31 -25.49 -31.26
C LEU A 25 8.24 -27.00 -31.53
N ARG A 26 9.37 -27.73 -31.49
CA ARG A 26 9.40 -29.19 -31.72
C ARG A 26 9.01 -30.04 -30.51
N THR A 27 8.85 -29.48 -29.31
CA THR A 27 8.47 -30.24 -28.11
C THR A 27 6.98 -30.16 -27.77
N ILE A 28 6.16 -29.50 -28.60
CA ILE A 28 4.72 -29.31 -28.35
C ILE A 28 3.86 -30.34 -29.11
N GLU A 29 4.41 -31.12 -30.05
CA GLU A 29 3.59 -31.99 -30.91
C GLU A 29 3.34 -33.42 -30.43
N ASN A 30 3.85 -33.88 -29.29
CA ASN A 30 3.59 -35.24 -28.82
C ASN A 30 3.28 -35.28 -27.32
N ASN A 31 2.04 -34.98 -26.95
CA ASN A 31 1.34 -35.54 -25.79
C ASN A 31 -0.15 -35.18 -25.83
N VAL A 32 -0.90 -35.86 -26.71
CA VAL A 32 -2.36 -35.92 -26.61
C VAL A 32 -2.69 -37.03 -25.61
N GLU A 33 -2.73 -36.67 -24.33
CA GLU A 33 -3.26 -37.53 -23.28
C GLU A 33 -4.78 -37.40 -23.26
N ARG A 34 -5.49 -38.52 -23.46
CA ARG A 34 -6.95 -38.60 -23.44
C ARG A 34 -7.50 -38.05 -22.13
N THR A 35 -8.24 -36.95 -22.20
CA THR A 35 -9.01 -36.40 -21.09
C THR A 35 -10.09 -37.38 -20.65
N LYS A 36 -9.93 -37.97 -19.45
CA LYS A 36 -11.04 -38.57 -18.69
C LYS A 36 -11.96 -37.46 -18.18
N PRO A 37 -13.28 -37.69 -18.07
CA PRO A 37 -14.21 -36.69 -17.57
C PRO A 37 -13.89 -36.39 -16.10
N ILE A 38 -13.54 -35.13 -15.81
CA ILE A 38 -13.33 -34.64 -14.45
C ILE A 38 -14.72 -34.39 -13.85
N THR A 39 -15.15 -35.31 -13.01
CA THR A 39 -16.36 -35.20 -12.20
C THR A 39 -16.19 -34.13 -11.11
N GLU A 40 -17.11 -33.16 -11.13
CA GLU A 40 -17.63 -32.32 -10.05
C GLU A 40 -17.07 -32.55 -8.63
N LYS A 41 -16.05 -31.77 -8.25
CA LYS A 41 -15.74 -31.44 -6.84
C LYS A 41 -15.21 -30.00 -6.67
N ARG A 42 -15.48 -29.11 -7.63
CA ARG A 42 -14.96 -27.72 -7.64
C ARG A 42 -15.94 -26.68 -7.07
N THR A 43 -17.03 -27.09 -6.45
CA THR A 43 -18.23 -26.24 -6.38
C THR A 43 -18.76 -25.88 -4.99
N PHE A 44 -18.37 -26.51 -3.88
CA PHE A 44 -18.98 -26.13 -2.58
C PHE A 44 -18.15 -25.13 -1.75
N LYS A 45 -16.85 -25.39 -1.58
CA LYS A 45 -15.95 -24.55 -0.74
C LYS A 45 -15.67 -23.17 -1.37
N SER A 46 -15.56 -23.12 -2.70
CA SER A 46 -15.37 -21.89 -3.47
C SER A 46 -16.62 -21.00 -3.49
N ILE A 47 -17.81 -21.60 -3.57
CA ILE A 47 -19.09 -20.86 -3.57
C ILE A 47 -19.38 -20.30 -2.17
N SER A 48 -19.22 -21.10 -1.11
CA SER A 48 -19.43 -20.64 0.28
C SER A 48 -18.45 -19.54 0.68
N TYR A 49 -17.18 -19.61 0.29
CA TYR A 49 -16.20 -18.54 0.52
C TYR A 49 -16.62 -17.24 -0.19
N TYR A 50 -17.11 -17.34 -1.43
CA TYR A 50 -17.47 -16.18 -2.21
C TYR A 50 -18.75 -15.51 -1.71
N SER A 51 -19.72 -16.28 -1.20
CA SER A 51 -20.94 -15.73 -0.59
C SER A 51 -20.62 -14.97 0.71
N THR A 52 -19.82 -15.54 1.61
CA THR A 52 -19.43 -14.87 2.86
C THR A 52 -18.57 -13.63 2.58
N TYR A 53 -17.64 -13.73 1.62
CA TYR A 53 -16.81 -12.60 1.20
C TYR A 53 -17.64 -11.40 0.68
N LEU A 54 -18.68 -11.63 -0.13
CA LEU A 54 -19.54 -10.55 -0.62
C LEU A 54 -20.39 -9.92 0.48
N GLU A 55 -20.85 -10.70 1.45
CA GLU A 55 -21.54 -10.18 2.63
C GLU A 55 -20.63 -9.26 3.43
N ASP A 56 -19.36 -9.61 3.60
CA ASP A 56 -18.42 -8.78 4.34
C ASP A 56 -18.04 -7.49 3.61
N ILE A 57 -17.94 -7.54 2.27
CA ILE A 57 -17.83 -6.33 1.45
C ILE A 57 -19.06 -5.43 1.63
N HIS A 58 -20.26 -6.01 1.65
CA HIS A 58 -21.48 -5.26 1.87
C HIS A 58 -21.50 -4.59 3.25
N LYS A 59 -21.13 -5.31 4.32
CA LYS A 59 -20.96 -4.73 5.66
C LYS A 59 -19.95 -3.59 5.65
N THR A 60 -18.82 -3.78 4.94
CA THR A 60 -17.79 -2.74 4.80
C THR A 60 -18.30 -1.50 4.11
N ARG A 61 -19.07 -1.65 3.03
CA ARG A 61 -19.70 -0.51 2.33
C ARG A 61 -20.65 0.26 3.26
N LEU A 62 -21.49 -0.44 4.03
CA LEU A 62 -22.42 0.17 4.97
C LEU A 62 -21.70 0.98 6.05
N VAL A 63 -20.69 0.38 6.68
CA VAL A 63 -19.90 1.00 7.76
C VAL A 63 -19.07 2.18 7.25
N CYS A 64 -18.49 2.05 6.06
CA CYS A 64 -17.71 3.09 5.43
C CYS A 64 -18.58 4.30 5.02
N GLY A 65 -19.85 4.05 4.70
CA GLY A 65 -20.85 5.10 4.49
C GLY A 65 -20.40 6.11 3.44
N GLN A 66 -20.42 7.40 3.82
CA GLN A 66 -20.01 8.46 2.92
C GLN A 66 -18.59 8.28 2.40
N LEU A 67 -17.63 7.79 3.20
CA LEU A 67 -16.22 7.65 2.80
C LEU A 67 -16.04 6.81 1.53
N CYS A 68 -16.82 5.75 1.36
CA CYS A 68 -16.72 4.82 0.23
C CYS A 68 -17.46 5.27 -1.04
N ASN A 69 -18.28 6.33 -0.96
CA ASN A 69 -18.99 6.86 -2.12
C ASN A 69 -18.07 7.73 -3.00
N THR A 70 -17.32 7.15 -3.93
CA THR A 70 -16.36 7.87 -4.78
C THR A 70 -16.96 8.75 -5.89
N SER A 71 -18.21 9.19 -5.72
CA SER A 71 -18.89 10.18 -6.58
C SER A 71 -19.11 11.55 -5.92
N ARG A 72 -18.69 11.72 -4.66
CA ARG A 72 -18.83 12.97 -3.90
C ARG A 72 -18.14 14.13 -4.61
N LYS A 73 -18.81 15.27 -4.70
CA LYS A 73 -18.19 16.50 -5.20
C LYS A 73 -17.21 17.05 -4.17
N GLY A 74 -16.04 17.46 -4.63
CA GLY A 74 -15.06 18.18 -3.82
C GLY A 74 -15.25 19.69 -3.93
N ASN A 75 -14.58 20.41 -3.04
CA ASN A 75 -14.41 21.86 -3.14
C ASN A 75 -12.96 22.16 -3.55
N PRO A 76 -12.67 23.30 -4.18
CA PRO A 76 -11.30 23.66 -4.54
C PRO A 76 -10.35 23.59 -3.34
N GLY A 77 -9.22 22.92 -3.50
CA GLY A 77 -8.11 22.88 -2.54
C GLY A 77 -6.84 23.52 -3.12
N ILE A 78 -5.72 23.46 -2.37
CA ILE A 78 -4.47 24.11 -2.75
C ILE A 78 -3.84 23.48 -4.00
N PHE A 79 -3.82 22.15 -4.07
CA PHE A 79 -3.21 21.35 -5.13
C PHE A 79 -4.23 20.56 -5.95
N PHE A 80 -5.35 20.15 -5.33
CA PHE A 80 -6.45 19.43 -5.95
C PHE A 80 -7.72 19.59 -5.11
N ASP A 81 -8.86 19.12 -5.60
CA ASP A 81 -10.14 19.25 -4.86
C ASP A 81 -10.07 18.56 -3.50
N LYS A 82 -10.52 19.26 -2.46
CA LYS A 82 -10.70 18.72 -1.12
C LYS A 82 -12.02 17.97 -1.04
N ILE A 83 -11.95 16.71 -0.61
CA ILE A 83 -13.12 15.88 -0.32
C ILE A 83 -13.34 15.83 1.19
N THR A 84 -14.59 15.96 1.61
CA THR A 84 -15.02 15.75 2.99
C THR A 84 -16.05 14.62 3.07
N ALA A 85 -16.08 13.93 4.20
CA ALA A 85 -17.09 12.93 4.51
C ALA A 85 -17.30 12.84 6.02
N ILE A 86 -18.52 12.48 6.42
CA ILE A 86 -18.78 12.06 7.80
C ILE A 86 -18.13 10.68 8.00
N ILE A 87 -17.19 10.59 8.93
CA ILE A 87 -16.48 9.35 9.27
C ILE A 87 -16.94 8.88 10.66
N ASN A 88 -17.51 7.68 10.73
CA ASN A 88 -17.75 7.00 12.00
C ASN A 88 -16.52 6.16 12.37
N CYS A 89 -15.63 6.76 13.15
CA CYS A 89 -14.38 6.13 13.55
C CYS A 89 -14.62 4.80 14.28
N GLU A 90 -15.54 4.79 15.25
CA GLU A 90 -15.85 3.59 16.02
C GLU A 90 -16.32 2.45 15.09
N ALA A 91 -17.26 2.72 14.19
CA ALA A 91 -17.76 1.71 13.26
C ALA A 91 -16.65 1.19 12.31
N LEU A 92 -15.79 2.08 11.78
CA LEU A 92 -14.66 1.68 10.94
C LEU A 92 -13.71 0.74 11.67
N PHE A 93 -13.47 0.95 12.96
CA PHE A 93 -12.64 0.08 13.78
C PHE A 93 -13.37 -1.19 14.23
N GLN A 94 -14.68 -1.15 14.47
CA GLN A 94 -15.47 -2.33 14.82
C GLN A 94 -15.55 -3.34 13.67
N ASN A 95 -15.49 -2.89 12.42
CA ASN A 95 -15.49 -3.77 11.25
C ASN A 95 -14.18 -4.57 11.14
N GLU A 96 -14.21 -5.82 11.59
CA GLU A 96 -13.08 -6.76 11.55
C GLU A 96 -12.66 -7.17 10.13
N TYR A 97 -13.56 -7.07 9.15
CA TYR A 97 -13.27 -7.49 7.79
C TYR A 97 -12.16 -6.67 7.13
N VAL A 98 -12.03 -5.40 7.52
CA VAL A 98 -10.97 -4.51 7.01
C VAL A 98 -9.58 -5.08 7.28
N ASP A 99 -9.42 -5.81 8.38
CA ASP A 99 -8.15 -6.40 8.83
C ASP A 99 -8.08 -7.91 8.57
N SER A 100 -9.10 -8.47 7.92
CA SER A 100 -9.23 -9.91 7.71
C SER A 100 -8.38 -10.40 6.55
N SER A 101 -8.00 -11.68 6.63
CA SER A 101 -7.31 -12.35 5.54
C SER A 101 -8.29 -12.84 4.48
N HIS A 102 -7.84 -12.86 3.21
CA HIS A 102 -8.57 -13.54 2.14
C HIS A 102 -8.61 -15.07 2.33
N GLY A 103 -7.82 -15.67 3.23
CA GLY A 103 -7.92 -17.11 3.57
C GLY A 103 -7.68 -18.09 2.40
N LEU A 104 -7.03 -17.62 1.32
CA LEU A 104 -6.67 -18.42 0.16
C LEU A 104 -5.18 -18.80 0.26
N GLU A 105 -4.80 -19.90 -0.39
CA GLU A 105 -3.39 -20.31 -0.48
C GLU A 105 -2.53 -19.28 -1.25
N HIS A 106 -3.14 -18.60 -2.20
CA HIS A 106 -2.49 -17.60 -3.03
C HIS A 106 -3.35 -16.34 -3.16
N ALA A 107 -2.69 -15.20 -3.31
CA ALA A 107 -3.31 -13.93 -3.55
C ALA A 107 -4.25 -13.97 -4.78
N PRO A 108 -5.38 -13.25 -4.76
CA PRO A 108 -6.29 -13.20 -5.89
C PRO A 108 -5.62 -12.70 -7.17
N ARG A 109 -5.82 -13.43 -8.27
CA ARG A 109 -5.26 -13.09 -9.60
C ARG A 109 -6.12 -12.13 -10.41
N LYS A 110 -7.38 -11.97 -10.04
CA LYS A 110 -8.35 -11.11 -10.74
C LYS A 110 -9.23 -10.38 -9.75
N ILE A 111 -9.63 -9.17 -10.11
CA ILE A 111 -10.74 -8.47 -9.46
C ILE A 111 -12.02 -9.24 -9.80
N PRO A 112 -12.83 -9.67 -8.82
CA PRO A 112 -14.11 -10.29 -9.11
C PRO A 112 -15.05 -9.33 -9.82
N SER A 113 -15.82 -9.79 -10.81
CA SER A 113 -16.66 -8.95 -11.66
C SER A 113 -17.67 -8.11 -10.87
N THR A 114 -18.18 -8.65 -9.76
CA THR A 114 -19.11 -7.96 -8.85
C THR A 114 -18.50 -6.76 -8.14
N LEU A 115 -17.16 -6.66 -8.06
CA LEU A 115 -16.43 -5.56 -7.42
C LEU A 115 -15.71 -4.66 -8.41
N LEU A 116 -15.72 -5.00 -9.70
CA LEU A 116 -14.96 -4.28 -10.71
C LEU A 116 -15.33 -2.80 -10.74
N ASN A 117 -16.61 -2.47 -10.64
CA ASN A 117 -17.08 -1.09 -10.61
C ASN A 117 -16.57 -0.33 -9.38
N ASP A 118 -16.52 -0.95 -8.21
CA ASP A 118 -16.00 -0.30 -7.00
C ASP A 118 -14.50 -0.01 -7.10
N TYR A 119 -13.72 -0.97 -7.60
CA TYR A 119 -12.28 -0.77 -7.81
C TYR A 119 -12.00 0.29 -8.86
N THR A 120 -12.76 0.30 -9.95
CA THR A 120 -12.51 1.18 -11.10
C THR A 120 -13.19 2.53 -10.99
N MET A 121 -13.89 2.83 -9.87
CA MET A 121 -14.73 4.01 -9.73
C MET A 121 -15.72 4.13 -10.90
N ASN A 122 -16.51 3.07 -11.13
CA ASN A 122 -17.44 2.93 -12.25
C ASN A 122 -16.78 3.10 -13.62
N GLY A 123 -15.63 2.43 -13.83
CA GLY A 123 -14.90 2.45 -15.09
C GLY A 123 -14.04 3.69 -15.34
N LEU A 124 -13.98 4.64 -14.40
CA LEU A 124 -13.14 5.84 -14.51
C LEU A 124 -11.63 5.55 -14.43
N ILE A 125 -11.25 4.44 -13.81
CA ILE A 125 -9.86 4.03 -13.55
C ILE A 125 -9.57 2.73 -14.30
N LYS A 126 -8.45 2.69 -15.04
CA LYS A 126 -8.03 1.52 -15.81
C LYS A 126 -7.43 0.44 -14.89
N VAL A 127 -7.54 -0.82 -15.32
CA VAL A 127 -6.87 -1.95 -14.67
C VAL A 127 -5.83 -2.53 -15.63
N HIS A 128 -4.58 -2.58 -15.19
CA HIS A 128 -3.47 -3.25 -15.84
C HIS A 128 -3.18 -4.57 -15.12
N ALA A 129 -2.65 -5.54 -15.86
CA ALA A 129 -2.31 -6.85 -15.33
C ALA A 129 -0.92 -6.84 -14.70
N ALA A 130 -0.83 -7.35 -13.47
CA ALA A 130 0.37 -7.82 -12.83
C ALA A 130 0.00 -8.97 -11.88
N TYR A 131 0.97 -9.54 -11.18
CA TYR A 131 0.65 -10.50 -10.13
C TYR A 131 1.78 -10.65 -9.13
N PHE A 132 1.46 -10.52 -7.85
CA PHE A 132 2.35 -10.76 -6.73
C PHE A 132 1.63 -11.58 -5.66
N ASN A 133 2.36 -12.50 -5.03
CA ASN A 133 1.87 -13.30 -3.91
C ASN A 133 2.88 -13.20 -2.77
N GLN A 134 2.62 -12.28 -1.82
CA GLN A 134 3.54 -11.96 -0.72
C GLN A 134 2.76 -11.87 0.59
N PRO A 135 2.06 -12.93 1.04
CA PRO A 135 1.22 -12.87 2.22
C PRO A 135 2.06 -12.60 3.49
N TYR A 136 1.95 -11.39 4.02
CA TYR A 136 2.60 -10.98 5.26
C TYR A 136 1.62 -10.99 6.43
N LEU A 137 0.33 -10.74 6.17
CA LEU A 137 -0.71 -10.81 7.17
C LEU A 137 -0.73 -12.21 7.82
N GLY A 138 -0.62 -12.25 9.15
CA GLY A 138 -0.52 -13.49 9.91
C GLY A 138 0.85 -14.15 9.90
N SER A 139 1.87 -13.48 9.32
CA SER A 139 3.26 -13.96 9.21
C SER A 139 4.24 -12.87 9.64
N THR A 140 5.48 -12.92 9.15
CA THR A 140 6.54 -11.93 9.39
C THR A 140 6.66 -10.94 8.22
N ALA A 141 7.07 -9.71 8.54
CA ALA A 141 7.43 -8.73 7.51
C ALA A 141 8.74 -9.14 6.81
N ARG A 142 9.06 -8.49 5.68
CA ARG A 142 10.24 -8.85 4.86
C ARG A 142 11.57 -8.80 5.63
N ILE A 143 11.77 -7.79 6.47
CA ILE A 143 12.87 -7.77 7.44
C ILE A 143 12.24 -7.70 8.84
N PRO A 144 12.04 -8.85 9.52
CA PRO A 144 11.26 -8.89 10.74
C PRO A 144 12.05 -8.54 12.00
N ASN A 145 13.38 -8.47 11.95
CA ASN A 145 14.21 -8.15 13.11
C ASN A 145 14.96 -6.83 12.87
N TRP A 146 14.62 -5.78 13.62
CA TRP A 146 15.27 -4.48 13.54
C TRP A 146 16.16 -4.28 14.75
N THR A 147 17.46 -4.54 14.58
CA THR A 147 18.43 -4.45 15.68
C THR A 147 18.80 -3.01 16.01
N LYS A 148 19.29 -2.77 17.24
CA LYS A 148 19.81 -1.45 17.63
C LYS A 148 20.91 -0.95 16.68
N SER A 149 21.79 -1.85 16.22
CA SER A 149 22.90 -1.53 15.30
C SER A 149 22.40 -1.09 13.92
N LEU A 150 21.43 -1.83 13.34
CA LEU A 150 20.84 -1.50 12.04
C LEU A 150 20.23 -0.09 12.06
N LEU A 151 19.41 0.20 13.08
CA LEU A 151 18.77 1.50 13.22
C LEU A 151 19.78 2.63 13.47
N LYS A 152 20.80 2.39 14.29
CA LYS A 152 21.89 3.36 14.51
C LYS A 152 22.60 3.72 13.19
N GLU A 153 22.94 2.73 12.37
CA GLU A 153 23.53 2.96 11.05
C GLU A 153 22.56 3.75 10.15
N TYR A 154 21.30 3.35 10.09
CA TYR A 154 20.31 4.00 9.24
C TYR A 154 20.09 5.46 9.62
N VAL A 155 20.00 5.77 10.92
CA VAL A 155 19.88 7.15 11.43
C VAL A 155 21.12 7.97 11.07
N ALA A 156 22.33 7.42 11.24
CA ALA A 156 23.57 8.11 10.85
C ALA A 156 23.59 8.43 9.35
N ARG A 157 23.23 7.46 8.51
CA ARG A 157 23.14 7.65 7.06
C ARG A 157 22.02 8.62 6.65
N ALA A 158 20.90 8.64 7.38
CA ALA A 158 19.83 9.60 7.14
C ALA A 158 20.34 11.02 7.40
N LYS A 159 21.03 11.22 8.52
CA LYS A 159 21.64 12.52 8.89
C LYS A 159 22.59 13.05 7.81
N GLU A 160 23.37 12.16 7.20
CA GLU A 160 24.27 12.49 6.08
C GLU A 160 23.56 12.67 4.73
N GLY A 161 22.25 12.40 4.63
CA GLY A 161 21.51 12.39 3.37
C GLY A 161 21.88 11.22 2.43
N LYS A 162 22.43 10.13 2.97
CA LYS A 162 22.96 8.96 2.22
C LYS A 162 22.23 7.66 2.54
N LEU A 163 21.13 7.70 3.31
CA LEU A 163 20.34 6.51 3.61
C LEU A 163 19.66 6.00 2.35
N PHE A 164 20.04 4.79 1.92
CA PHE A 164 19.42 4.10 0.81
C PHE A 164 18.14 3.38 1.31
N GLY A 165 17.00 4.06 1.20
CA GLY A 165 15.68 3.47 1.46
C GLY A 165 15.25 2.53 0.35
N THR A 166 14.04 1.98 0.44
CA THR A 166 13.50 1.05 -0.56
C THR A 166 13.51 1.61 -1.99
N TYR A 167 13.31 2.93 -2.13
CA TYR A 167 13.24 3.63 -3.41
C TYR A 167 14.48 4.50 -3.71
N GLY A 168 15.60 4.19 -3.05
CA GLY A 168 16.88 4.88 -3.23
C GLY A 168 17.00 6.20 -2.46
N ILE A 169 18.20 6.80 -2.52
CA ILE A 169 18.58 7.95 -1.70
C ILE A 169 17.74 9.20 -2.00
N SER A 170 17.39 9.42 -3.28
CA SER A 170 16.58 10.58 -3.69
C SER A 170 15.22 10.58 -3.02
N GLU A 171 14.50 9.45 -3.06
CA GLU A 171 13.18 9.33 -2.43
C GLU A 171 13.28 9.36 -0.90
N THR A 172 14.35 8.81 -0.31
CA THR A 172 14.61 8.97 1.13
C THR A 172 14.71 10.44 1.52
N ASN A 173 15.47 11.22 0.75
CA ASN A 173 15.65 12.64 1.04
C ASN A 173 14.38 13.46 0.74
N ALA A 174 13.58 13.06 -0.24
CA ALA A 174 12.26 13.65 -0.49
C ALA A 174 11.30 13.44 0.69
N LEU A 175 11.26 12.22 1.25
CA LEU A 175 10.54 11.95 2.50
C LEU A 175 11.05 12.84 3.64
N ARG A 176 12.37 12.88 3.86
CA ARG A 176 12.99 13.68 4.94
C ARG A 176 12.66 15.16 4.82
N ASP A 177 12.67 15.71 3.61
CA ASP A 177 12.26 17.08 3.38
C ASP A 177 10.77 17.29 3.67
N GLY A 178 9.89 16.37 3.26
CA GLY A 178 8.48 16.41 3.63
C GLY A 178 8.25 16.37 5.15
N LEU A 179 9.02 15.57 5.90
CA LEU A 179 8.91 15.49 7.36
C LEU A 179 9.16 16.82 8.08
N LYS A 180 10.00 17.71 7.51
CA LYS A 180 10.22 19.06 8.05
C LYS A 180 8.97 19.95 7.98
N HIS A 181 8.04 19.61 7.10
CA HIS A 181 6.76 20.31 6.91
C HIS A 181 5.59 19.62 7.59
N ALA A 182 5.82 18.56 8.38
CA ALA A 182 4.78 17.77 9.04
C ALA A 182 4.65 18.12 10.53
N PRO A 183 3.66 18.97 10.91
CA PRO A 183 3.37 19.27 12.31
C PRO A 183 3.24 18.02 13.17
N GLY A 184 3.82 18.05 14.37
CA GLY A 184 3.74 16.93 15.30
C GLY A 184 4.75 15.80 15.06
N VAL A 185 5.61 15.87 14.04
CA VAL A 185 6.70 14.90 13.90
C VAL A 185 7.80 15.12 14.96
N ILE A 186 8.38 16.33 15.02
CA ILE A 186 9.47 16.64 15.97
C ILE A 186 8.92 16.61 17.40
N GLY A 187 9.53 15.79 18.26
CA GLY A 187 9.12 15.59 19.65
C GLY A 187 7.79 14.87 19.83
N GLY A 188 7.12 14.45 18.76
CA GLY A 188 5.80 13.82 18.82
C GLY A 188 5.84 12.31 18.75
N ARG A 189 4.67 11.71 19.00
CA ARG A 189 4.39 10.29 18.82
C ARG A 189 3.86 10.07 17.41
N VAL A 190 4.62 9.35 16.60
CA VAL A 190 4.36 9.19 15.16
C VAL A 190 3.90 7.77 14.83
N LEU A 191 2.82 7.66 14.08
CA LEU A 191 2.38 6.39 13.48
C LEU A 191 3.01 6.23 12.10
N VAL A 192 3.72 5.13 11.86
CA VAL A 192 4.15 4.73 10.53
C VAL A 192 3.22 3.64 10.02
N ILE A 193 2.61 3.83 8.84
CA ILE A 193 1.72 2.84 8.21
C ILE A 193 2.43 2.22 7.01
N GLY A 194 2.76 0.93 7.15
CA GLY A 194 3.50 0.13 6.18
C GLY A 194 5.00 0.41 6.23
N SER A 195 5.77 -0.62 6.57
CA SER A 195 7.24 -0.55 6.59
C SER A 195 7.87 -1.95 6.60
N GLU A 196 8.35 -2.38 5.44
CA GLU A 196 9.10 -3.65 5.33
C GLU A 196 10.56 -3.54 5.83
N LYS A 197 11.06 -2.32 5.99
CA LYS A 197 12.44 -1.96 6.35
C LYS A 197 12.44 -0.63 7.12
N PRO A 198 13.27 -0.46 8.16
CA PRO A 198 13.15 0.68 9.09
C PRO A 198 13.75 2.00 8.57
N TRP A 199 13.65 2.30 7.27
CA TRP A 199 14.26 3.50 6.69
C TRP A 199 13.40 4.75 6.92
N VAL A 200 12.08 4.61 6.96
CA VAL A 200 11.15 5.69 7.35
C VAL A 200 11.33 6.02 8.83
N GLU A 201 11.36 4.99 9.66
CA GLU A 201 11.58 5.08 11.10
C GLU A 201 12.93 5.74 11.42
N ALA A 202 13.99 5.39 10.70
CA ALA A 202 15.29 6.04 10.86
C ALA A 202 15.26 7.53 10.51
N CYS A 203 14.52 7.94 9.47
CA CYS A 203 14.32 9.36 9.14
C CYS A 203 13.56 10.09 10.26
N LEU A 204 12.57 9.43 10.86
CA LEU A 204 11.80 9.98 11.99
C LEU A 204 12.63 10.11 13.26
N LEU A 205 13.43 9.11 13.60
CA LEU A 205 14.38 9.19 14.72
C LEU A 205 15.38 10.33 14.50
N GLU A 206 15.92 10.45 13.28
CA GLU A 206 16.90 11.48 12.93
C GLU A 206 16.34 12.91 13.06
N ILE A 207 15.11 13.14 12.61
CA ILE A 207 14.47 14.47 12.72
C ILE A 207 13.95 14.77 14.13
N GLY A 208 13.99 13.79 15.04
CA GLY A 208 13.69 13.98 16.46
C GLY A 208 12.28 13.58 16.88
N ALA A 209 11.64 12.60 16.22
CA ALA A 209 10.42 12.00 16.72
C ALA A 209 10.65 11.39 18.12
N LYS A 210 9.72 11.62 19.05
CA LYS A 210 9.86 11.15 20.44
C LYS A 210 9.61 9.66 20.56
N SER A 211 8.57 9.17 19.90
CA SER A 211 8.27 7.74 19.81
C SER A 211 7.59 7.41 18.50
N ILE A 212 7.80 6.18 18.04
CA ILE A 212 7.31 5.69 16.75
C ILE A 212 6.53 4.41 17.01
N VAL A 213 5.37 4.28 16.39
CA VAL A 213 4.62 3.03 16.33
C VAL A 213 4.49 2.65 14.87
N THR A 214 5.06 1.52 14.46
CA THR A 214 4.92 1.00 13.10
C THR A 214 3.78 0.00 13.04
N LEU A 215 2.81 0.28 12.17
CA LEU A 215 1.72 -0.61 11.79
C LEU A 215 2.07 -1.33 10.48
N GLU A 216 2.19 -2.65 10.52
CA GLU A 216 2.53 -3.49 9.37
C GLU A 216 1.72 -4.79 9.38
N TYR A 217 1.42 -5.36 8.21
CA TYR A 217 0.72 -6.65 8.10
C TYR A 217 1.52 -7.79 8.73
N GLY A 218 2.82 -7.82 8.43
CA GLY A 218 3.76 -8.78 8.98
C GLY A 218 4.31 -8.38 10.34
N ARG A 219 4.55 -9.37 11.21
CA ARG A 219 5.22 -9.19 12.50
C ARG A 219 6.63 -8.66 12.31
N ILE A 220 6.96 -7.64 13.11
CA ILE A 220 8.29 -7.05 13.24
C ILE A 220 8.64 -7.02 14.73
N LYS A 221 9.86 -7.42 15.07
CA LYS A 221 10.50 -7.21 16.35
C LYS A 221 11.52 -6.08 16.20
N SER A 222 11.28 -4.95 16.85
CA SER A 222 12.28 -3.89 16.99
C SER A 222 12.97 -3.98 18.35
N GLU A 223 14.29 -3.76 18.37
CA GLU A 223 15.07 -3.64 19.59
C GLU A 223 15.24 -2.18 20.03
N HIS A 224 14.73 -1.20 19.28
CA HIS A 224 14.97 0.22 19.57
C HIS A 224 13.94 0.77 20.54
N ASP A 225 14.40 1.40 21.62
CA ASP A 225 13.58 1.77 22.78
C ASP A 225 12.47 2.80 22.44
N GLN A 226 12.63 3.56 21.35
CA GLN A 226 11.63 4.51 20.84
C GLN A 226 10.68 3.93 19.78
N ILE A 227 10.88 2.69 19.31
CA ILE A 227 10.06 2.08 18.26
C ILE A 227 9.26 0.92 18.85
N THR A 228 7.96 0.98 18.69
CA THR A 228 7.06 -0.16 18.91
C THR A 228 6.42 -0.57 17.60
N THR A 229 5.95 -1.80 17.51
CA THR A 229 5.35 -2.35 16.30
C THR A 229 4.02 -3.01 16.65
N MET A 230 3.09 -2.99 15.71
CA MET A 230 1.80 -3.66 15.85
C MET A 230 1.30 -4.16 14.50
N VAL A 231 0.48 -5.20 14.53
CA VAL A 231 -0.26 -5.67 13.36
C VAL A 231 -1.69 -5.10 13.36
N PRO A 232 -2.44 -5.16 12.24
CA PRO A 232 -3.76 -4.54 12.15
C PRO A 232 -4.76 -5.00 13.23
N SER A 233 -4.74 -6.28 13.61
CA SER A 233 -5.64 -6.79 14.66
C SER A 233 -5.34 -6.17 16.04
N GLU A 234 -4.08 -5.90 16.35
CA GLU A 234 -3.68 -5.20 17.58
C GLU A 234 -4.03 -3.72 17.52
N TYR A 235 -3.77 -3.06 16.39
CA TYR A 235 -4.15 -1.68 16.17
C TYR A 235 -5.66 -1.48 16.36
N ARG A 236 -6.46 -2.37 15.77
CA ARG A 236 -7.91 -2.40 15.96
C ARG A 236 -8.29 -2.58 17.42
N ARG A 237 -7.76 -3.63 18.06
CA ARG A 237 -8.08 -3.95 19.46
C ARG A 237 -7.70 -2.79 20.39
N MET A 238 -6.51 -2.23 20.26
CA MET A 238 -6.04 -1.13 21.09
C MET A 238 -6.88 0.14 20.91
N PHE A 239 -7.41 0.40 19.71
CA PHE A 239 -8.34 1.50 19.49
C PHE A 239 -9.65 1.28 20.25
N LEU A 240 -10.27 0.10 20.09
CA LEU A 240 -11.54 -0.26 20.74
C LEU A 240 -11.41 -0.31 22.27
N ASP A 241 -10.27 -0.80 22.77
CA ASP A 241 -9.94 -0.85 24.20
C ASP A 241 -9.54 0.54 24.75
N LYS A 242 -9.47 1.58 23.91
CA LYS A 242 -9.03 2.95 24.25
C LYS A 242 -7.61 3.03 24.82
N THR A 243 -6.76 2.05 24.49
CA THR A 243 -5.35 1.99 24.93
C THR A 243 -4.37 2.46 23.86
N LEU A 244 -4.81 2.63 22.62
CA LEU A 244 -3.96 3.07 21.51
C LEU A 244 -3.39 4.49 21.71
N GLY A 245 -4.18 5.39 22.29
CA GLY A 245 -3.87 6.82 22.36
C GLY A 245 -3.85 7.50 20.98
N LEU A 246 -3.76 8.83 20.96
CA LEU A 246 -3.66 9.59 19.71
C LEU A 246 -2.19 9.79 19.27
N PHE A 247 -2.02 10.06 17.99
CA PHE A 247 -0.74 10.37 17.34
C PHE A 247 -0.64 11.84 16.99
N ASP A 248 0.57 12.39 17.11
CA ASP A 248 0.88 13.77 16.73
C ASP A 248 1.06 13.90 15.22
N ALA A 249 1.55 12.84 14.57
CA ALA A 249 1.64 12.74 13.12
C ALA A 249 1.49 11.29 12.64
N VAL A 250 1.10 11.13 11.37
CA VAL A 250 1.07 9.86 10.66
C VAL A 250 1.94 9.97 9.41
N VAL A 251 2.70 8.93 9.12
CA VAL A 251 3.58 8.85 7.96
C VAL A 251 3.34 7.54 7.23
N SER A 252 3.16 7.59 5.92
CA SER A 252 3.17 6.42 5.06
C SER A 252 3.90 6.72 3.77
N PHE A 253 4.75 5.80 3.33
CA PHE A 253 5.53 5.95 2.12
C PHE A 253 5.51 4.67 1.30
N SER A 254 4.81 4.73 0.16
CA SER A 254 4.59 3.66 -0.79
C SER A 254 4.15 2.36 -0.11
N SER A 255 2.95 2.40 0.46
CA SER A 255 2.35 1.32 1.26
C SER A 255 0.83 1.26 1.09
N ILE A 256 0.14 2.39 1.28
CA ILE A 256 -1.33 2.47 1.27
C ILE A 256 -1.93 2.08 -0.09
N GLU A 257 -1.23 2.31 -1.20
CA GLU A 257 -1.66 1.90 -2.53
C GLU A 257 -1.91 0.40 -2.70
N HIS A 258 -1.38 -0.42 -1.79
CA HIS A 258 -1.51 -1.87 -1.83
C HIS A 258 -2.74 -2.38 -1.07
N SER A 259 -3.34 -1.58 -0.18
CA SER A 259 -4.40 -2.02 0.72
C SER A 259 -5.66 -2.46 -0.03
N GLY A 260 -6.16 -3.65 0.29
CA GLY A 260 -7.35 -4.23 -0.32
C GLY A 260 -7.11 -4.83 -1.71
N LEU A 261 -5.85 -5.09 -2.11
CA LEU A 261 -5.51 -5.81 -3.35
C LEU A 261 -5.20 -7.30 -3.09
N GLY A 262 -5.10 -7.72 -1.84
CA GLY A 262 -4.88 -9.10 -1.44
C GLY A 262 -3.47 -9.63 -1.69
N ARG A 263 -2.55 -8.79 -2.18
CA ARG A 263 -1.13 -9.13 -2.37
C ARG A 263 -0.47 -9.57 -1.06
N TYR A 264 -0.83 -8.93 0.05
CA TYR A 264 -0.19 -9.11 1.34
C TYR A 264 -0.97 -10.03 2.29
N GLY A 265 -1.93 -10.79 1.75
CA GLY A 265 -2.78 -11.70 2.52
C GLY A 265 -4.08 -11.08 3.01
N ASP A 266 -4.23 -9.76 2.83
CA ASP A 266 -5.43 -8.98 3.12
C ASP A 266 -6.64 -9.40 2.27
N SER A 267 -7.84 -9.30 2.82
CA SER A 267 -9.05 -9.42 2.02
C SER A 267 -9.08 -8.38 0.91
N LEU A 268 -9.57 -8.78 -0.27
CA LEU A 268 -9.89 -7.81 -1.31
C LEU A 268 -10.87 -6.78 -0.76
N ASN A 269 -10.57 -5.50 -0.94
CA ASN A 269 -11.42 -4.39 -0.53
C ASN A 269 -11.19 -3.20 -1.49
N PRO A 270 -12.19 -2.82 -2.30
CA PRO A 270 -12.08 -1.69 -3.22
C PRO A 270 -11.68 -0.36 -2.56
N TRP A 271 -11.99 -0.21 -1.28
CA TRP A 271 -11.78 0.99 -0.48
C TRP A 271 -10.73 0.83 0.62
N GLY A 272 -9.93 -0.26 0.59
CA GLY A 272 -8.95 -0.55 1.64
C GLY A 272 -7.98 0.61 1.92
N ASP A 273 -7.47 1.24 0.86
CA ASP A 273 -6.63 2.44 0.94
C ASP A 273 -7.35 3.64 1.59
N LEU A 274 -8.60 3.92 1.19
CA LEU A 274 -9.42 4.99 1.76
C LEU A 274 -9.69 4.76 3.25
N ILE A 275 -10.01 3.52 3.63
CA ILE A 275 -10.31 3.15 5.02
C ILE A 275 -9.05 3.24 5.88
N VAL A 276 -7.89 2.84 5.38
CA VAL A 276 -6.61 2.97 6.10
C VAL A 276 -6.31 4.44 6.41
N VAL A 277 -6.45 5.35 5.44
CA VAL A 277 -6.22 6.79 5.66
C VAL A 277 -7.29 7.41 6.58
N ALA A 278 -8.54 6.96 6.48
CA ALA A 278 -9.60 7.39 7.40
C ALA A 278 -9.35 6.92 8.84
N ARG A 279 -8.90 5.68 9.05
CA ARG A 279 -8.50 5.19 10.37
C ARG A 279 -7.30 5.98 10.91
N ALA A 280 -6.35 6.36 10.06
CA ALA A 280 -5.26 7.28 10.44
C ALA A 280 -5.80 8.65 10.89
N TRP A 281 -6.76 9.22 10.15
CA TRP A 281 -7.42 10.46 10.54
C TRP A 281 -8.09 10.33 11.92
N CYS A 282 -8.78 9.23 12.19
CA CYS A 282 -9.44 8.97 13.47
C CYS A 282 -8.50 8.97 14.68
N VAL A 283 -7.25 8.53 14.51
CA VAL A 283 -6.27 8.42 15.60
C VAL A 283 -5.27 9.57 15.65
N THR A 284 -5.40 10.57 14.77
CA THR A 284 -4.54 11.75 14.77
C THR A 284 -5.14 12.86 15.63
N LYS A 285 -4.32 13.53 16.44
CA LYS A 285 -4.74 14.70 17.23
C LYS A 285 -5.20 15.85 16.32
N THR A 286 -6.01 16.75 16.88
CA THR A 286 -6.26 18.06 16.27
C THR A 286 -4.92 18.78 16.04
N ASN A 287 -4.74 19.42 14.89
CA ASN A 287 -3.48 20.03 14.44
C ASN A 287 -2.33 19.05 14.16
N GLY A 288 -2.57 17.74 14.25
CA GLY A 288 -1.63 16.74 13.78
C GLY A 288 -1.55 16.69 12.26
N SER A 289 -0.60 15.93 11.75
CA SER A 289 -0.35 15.85 10.31
C SER A 289 -0.38 14.44 9.75
N LEU A 290 -0.54 14.37 8.43
CA LEU A 290 -0.35 13.17 7.64
C LEU A 290 0.67 13.47 6.55
N LEU A 291 1.76 12.71 6.48
CA LEU A 291 2.64 12.67 5.32
C LEU A 291 2.34 11.41 4.50
N LEU A 292 2.04 11.60 3.21
CA LEU A 292 1.88 10.52 2.25
C LEU A 292 2.87 10.67 1.10
N GLY A 293 3.72 9.66 0.90
CA GLY A 293 4.40 9.42 -0.38
C GLY A 293 3.73 8.23 -1.07
N VAL A 294 3.18 8.40 -2.27
CA VAL A 294 2.51 7.33 -3.02
C VAL A 294 2.81 7.44 -4.51
N LEU A 295 2.60 6.33 -5.24
CA LEU A 295 2.75 6.35 -6.70
C LEU A 295 1.75 7.33 -7.29
N TYR A 296 2.24 8.25 -8.10
CA TYR A 296 1.42 9.28 -8.72
C TYR A 296 1.75 9.43 -10.20
N ASP A 297 0.71 9.49 -11.03
CA ASP A 297 0.83 9.77 -12.46
C ASP A 297 -0.04 10.97 -12.83
N LEU A 298 0.59 11.97 -13.46
CA LEU A 298 -0.09 13.16 -13.97
C LEU A 298 -1.06 12.82 -15.13
N ASN A 299 -0.82 11.71 -15.83
CA ASN A 299 -1.63 11.25 -16.96
C ASN A 299 -2.89 10.49 -16.53
N GLY A 300 -2.97 10.06 -15.26
CA GLY A 300 -4.20 9.57 -14.67
C GLY A 300 -4.05 8.36 -13.76
N ASP A 301 -5.14 8.08 -13.06
CA ASP A 301 -5.26 6.98 -12.10
C ASP A 301 -5.36 5.61 -12.80
N TYR A 302 -4.70 4.60 -12.24
CA TYR A 302 -4.84 3.21 -12.65
C TYR A 302 -4.56 2.23 -11.51
N ILE A 303 -5.02 0.99 -11.67
CA ILE A 303 -4.71 -0.13 -10.80
C ILE A 303 -3.83 -1.09 -11.59
N THR A 304 -2.65 -1.40 -11.10
CA THR A 304 -1.85 -2.52 -11.58
C THR A 304 -2.20 -3.72 -10.71
N PHE A 305 -3.23 -4.47 -11.06
CA PHE A 305 -3.78 -5.50 -10.16
C PHE A 305 -2.94 -6.77 -10.21
N ASN A 306 -2.54 -7.39 -9.09
CA ASN A 306 -2.81 -7.04 -7.68
C ASN A 306 -1.66 -6.27 -6.99
N ALA A 307 -0.77 -5.66 -7.77
CA ALA A 307 0.45 -5.03 -7.29
C ALA A 307 0.20 -3.76 -6.48
N HIS A 308 -0.44 -2.74 -7.06
CA HIS A 308 -0.60 -1.40 -6.47
C HIS A 308 -1.65 -0.56 -7.21
N ARG A 309 -2.08 0.53 -6.58
CA ARG A 309 -2.75 1.66 -7.23
C ARG A 309 -1.72 2.74 -7.58
N CYS A 310 -1.91 3.41 -8.72
CA CYS A 310 -1.24 4.65 -9.05
C CYS A 310 -2.29 5.77 -9.04
N TYR A 311 -2.02 6.82 -8.29
CA TYR A 311 -2.99 7.89 -8.05
C TYR A 311 -2.83 9.02 -9.06
N GLY A 312 -3.93 9.69 -9.34
CA GLY A 312 -4.01 10.87 -10.18
C GLY A 312 -5.09 11.81 -9.66
N LYS A 313 -5.67 12.62 -10.55
CA LYS A 313 -6.69 13.60 -10.17
C LYS A 313 -8.03 12.99 -9.74
N LYS A 314 -8.29 11.70 -10.05
CA LYS A 314 -9.58 11.07 -9.78
C LYS A 314 -9.67 10.50 -8.38
N ARG A 315 -8.71 9.65 -7.96
CA ARG A 315 -8.76 8.92 -6.69
C ARG A 315 -8.06 9.64 -5.55
N TYR A 316 -6.99 10.38 -5.83
CA TYR A 316 -6.18 11.04 -4.79
C TYR A 316 -6.97 12.00 -3.88
N PRO A 317 -7.95 12.79 -4.40
CA PRO A 317 -8.84 13.57 -3.55
C PRO A 317 -9.61 12.75 -2.51
N TYR A 318 -10.08 11.55 -2.89
CA TYR A 318 -10.82 10.67 -2.00
C TYR A 318 -9.92 9.98 -0.99
N LEU A 319 -8.69 9.63 -1.38
CA LEU A 319 -7.69 9.04 -0.48
C LEU A 319 -7.43 9.92 0.74
N THR A 320 -7.43 11.23 0.53
CA THR A 320 -7.09 12.24 1.54
C THR A 320 -8.33 12.92 2.12
N THR A 321 -9.48 12.22 2.11
CA THR A 321 -10.75 12.73 2.65
C THR A 321 -10.56 13.30 4.06
N ASN A 322 -11.12 14.49 4.31
CA ASN A 322 -11.06 15.28 5.56
C ASN A 322 -9.70 15.91 5.90
N TRP A 323 -8.64 15.63 5.16
CA TRP A 323 -7.34 16.25 5.39
C TRP A 323 -7.21 17.59 4.68
N ASN A 324 -6.52 18.56 5.31
CA ASN A 324 -6.19 19.85 4.71
C ASN A 324 -4.85 19.77 4.01
N GLN A 325 -4.80 20.13 2.73
CA GLN A 325 -3.55 20.18 1.97
C GLN A 325 -2.62 21.25 2.55
N HIS A 326 -1.35 20.90 2.83
CA HIS A 326 -0.41 21.81 3.47
C HIS A 326 0.87 22.01 2.66
N TYR A 327 1.48 20.92 2.19
CA TYR A 327 2.76 20.98 1.47
C TYR A 327 2.84 19.91 0.39
N LEU A 328 3.51 20.25 -0.72
CA LEU A 328 3.87 19.32 -1.79
C LEU A 328 5.40 19.28 -1.87
N GLY A 329 5.95 18.12 -1.54
CA GLY A 329 7.37 17.82 -1.61
C GLY A 329 7.83 17.40 -2.99
N LYS A 330 9.12 17.05 -3.05
CA LYS A 330 9.79 16.52 -4.24
C LYS A 330 9.67 14.99 -4.29
N GLY A 331 10.32 14.36 -5.28
CA GLY A 331 10.37 12.91 -5.43
C GLY A 331 9.37 12.38 -6.47
N LEU A 332 9.65 11.17 -6.95
CA LEU A 332 8.78 10.43 -7.88
C LEU A 332 7.57 9.84 -7.15
N GLN A 333 7.74 9.44 -5.89
CA GLN A 333 6.67 9.03 -5.00
C GLN A 333 6.07 10.29 -4.37
N ARG A 334 5.17 10.95 -5.09
CA ARG A 334 4.66 12.30 -4.80
C ARG A 334 4.37 12.51 -3.31
N VAL A 335 5.30 13.19 -2.62
CA VAL A 335 5.22 13.45 -1.18
C VAL A 335 4.28 14.63 -0.94
N HIS A 336 3.20 14.42 -0.21
CA HIS A 336 2.39 15.52 0.33
C HIS A 336 2.34 15.45 1.84
N VAL A 337 2.21 16.63 2.43
CA VAL A 337 1.84 16.77 3.83
C VAL A 337 0.46 17.41 3.91
N PHE A 338 -0.32 16.88 4.82
CA PHE A 338 -1.64 17.36 5.18
C PHE A 338 -1.72 17.66 6.67
N THR A 339 -2.66 18.51 7.05
CA THR A 339 -2.98 18.83 8.44
C THR A 339 -4.42 18.47 8.76
N LYS A 340 -4.69 18.07 10.00
CA LYS A 340 -6.03 17.72 10.46
C LYS A 340 -6.78 18.93 10.99
#